data_AF-A0A6S6T5F1-F1
#
_entry.id   AF-A0A6S6T5F1-F1
#
_cell.length_a   1.000
_cell.length_b   1.000
_cell.length_c   1.000
_cell.angle_alpha   90.00
_cell.angle_beta   90.00
_cell.angle_gamma   90.00
#
_symmetry.space_group_name_H-M   'P 1'
#
loop_
_entity.id
_entity.type
_entity.pdbx_description
1 polymer ?
#
loop_
_entity_poly.entity_id
_entity_poly.type
_entity_poly.pdbx_seq_one_letter_code
_entity_poly.pdbx_strand_id
1 'polypeptide(L)'
;MSRKTKILIAFIALVILIIICTWFNTKKLTPKAIEIKENISFVINKNNNNINLNGIFSSKEQLMILKKEFDKKNMIPKNSKLSIKHDIEDSNNVFPKIAQFMPVFLDNYENGQIVYTDKNLTISGTTYNKNLPKITEQIFNPVTGLNIVNNTKVQDKTPSGIVIIKNGSNITLDGNFANQNELNSILNGKVIPGEQNIQSKYNKFTQLSQISNISNLFYQNFTKGQLSYTNNKLTVIGETNSTEAKESFVNFLNANNIDSNVDISLVNIEPVSIDSNTTSIIKIKPDTNKTVATKRLALSTKLYDIKKEQNLTQKSKKIQDELIAMAESENIEFRKSKATLTTKGKNSVVNIANILKKYPNIKIQVAGHTDSDGDASYNKWLSQLRVNNVKQELIDNKINQNRIEAVGYGETKPLFSNDNTFNKQKNRRVEFIIIGE
;
A
#
# COMPACT_ATOMS: atom_id res chain seq x y z
N MET A 1 -1.23 62.56 83.47
CA MET A 1 -2.29 61.53 83.33
C MET A 1 -2.24 60.59 84.52
N SER A 2 -3.33 60.40 85.27
CA SER A 2 -3.32 59.54 86.46
C SER A 2 -3.12 58.07 86.09
N ARG A 3 -2.60 57.25 87.02
CA ARG A 3 -2.41 55.80 86.82
C ARG A 3 -3.72 55.10 86.44
N LYS A 4 -4.85 55.57 86.99
CA LYS A 4 -6.20 55.09 86.64
C LYS A 4 -6.57 55.41 85.18
N THR A 5 -6.22 56.59 84.69
CA THR A 5 -6.47 56.99 83.30
C THR A 5 -5.65 56.16 82.31
N LYS A 6 -4.41 55.80 82.64
CA LYS A 6 -3.58 54.92 81.78
C LYS A 6 -4.15 53.50 81.69
N ILE A 7 -4.64 52.97 82.81
CA ILE A 7 -5.28 51.65 82.87
C ILE A 7 -6.57 51.64 82.06
N LEU A 8 -7.38 52.70 82.16
CA LEU A 8 -8.62 52.81 81.39
C LEU A 8 -8.37 52.86 79.88
N ILE A 9 -7.37 53.62 79.43
CA ILE A 9 -7.00 53.68 78.01
C ILE A 9 -6.47 52.32 77.52
N ALA A 10 -5.64 51.64 78.31
CA ALA A 10 -5.13 50.32 77.96
C ALA A 10 -6.27 49.27 77.87
N PHE A 11 -7.27 49.37 78.75
CA PHE A 11 -8.43 48.49 78.73
C PHE A 11 -9.32 48.74 77.51
N ILE A 12 -9.57 50.01 77.16
CA ILE A 12 -10.31 50.38 75.95
C ILE A 12 -9.57 49.90 74.69
N ALA A 13 -8.25 50.07 74.64
CA ALA A 13 -7.44 49.59 73.51
C ALA A 13 -7.51 48.06 73.38
N LEU A 14 -7.48 47.32 74.49
CA LEU A 14 -7.62 45.86 74.49
C LEU A 14 -9.01 45.43 74.02
N VAL A 15 -10.08 46.09 74.47
CA VAL A 15 -11.45 45.80 74.04
C VAL A 15 -11.62 46.09 72.54
N ILE A 16 -11.08 47.20 72.04
CA ILE A 16 -11.08 47.50 70.59
C ILE A 16 -10.33 46.42 69.82
N LEU A 17 -9.17 45.97 70.31
CA LEU A 17 -8.40 44.91 69.67
C LEU A 17 -9.18 43.60 69.64
N ILE A 18 -9.88 43.24 70.72
CA ILE A 18 -10.73 42.05 70.79
C ILE A 18 -11.92 42.17 69.82
N ILE A 19 -12.55 43.35 69.71
CA ILE A 19 -13.63 43.61 68.75
C ILE A 19 -13.12 43.50 67.31
N ILE A 20 -11.93 44.03 67.01
CA ILE A 20 -11.30 43.91 65.69
C ILE A 20 -10.98 42.43 65.39
N CYS A 21 -10.37 41.71 66.34
CA CYS A 21 -10.05 40.30 66.18
C CYS A 21 -11.31 39.44 65.99
N THR A 22 -12.40 39.70 66.72
CA THR A 22 -13.67 38.99 66.57
C THR A 22 -14.40 39.35 65.28
N TRP A 23 -14.30 40.60 64.80
CA TRP A 23 -14.81 41.02 63.50
C TRP A 23 -14.05 40.38 62.33
N PHE A 24 -12.73 40.25 62.44
CA PHE A 24 -11.91 39.52 61.44
C PHE A 24 -12.13 38.00 61.50
N ASN A 25 -12.38 37.43 62.68
CA ASN A 25 -12.60 35.98 62.83
C ASN A 25 -14.01 35.54 62.37
N THR A 26 -15.00 36.44 62.41
CA THR A 26 -16.36 36.19 61.89
C THR A 26 -16.48 36.45 60.39
N LYS A 27 -15.68 37.36 59.83
CA LYS A 27 -15.44 37.42 58.38
C LYS A 27 -14.39 36.37 58.00
N LYS A 28 -14.79 35.10 57.98
CA LYS A 28 -14.21 34.16 57.03
C LYS A 28 -14.45 34.74 55.63
N LEU A 29 -13.50 35.54 55.16
CA LEU A 29 -13.27 35.75 53.74
C LEU A 29 -12.88 34.38 53.21
N THR A 30 -13.87 33.52 52.97
CA THR A 30 -13.70 32.48 51.96
C THR A 30 -13.23 33.24 50.73
N PRO A 31 -12.06 32.93 50.14
CA PRO A 31 -11.75 33.47 48.84
C PRO A 31 -12.98 33.14 48.00
N LYS A 32 -13.70 34.17 47.54
CA LYS A 32 -14.77 33.98 46.57
C LYS A 32 -14.04 33.31 45.44
N ALA A 33 -14.21 31.99 45.31
CA ALA A 33 -13.57 31.23 44.26
C ALA A 33 -13.98 32.00 43.01
N ILE A 34 -13.00 32.60 42.34
CA ILE A 34 -13.21 33.07 40.99
C ILE A 34 -13.56 31.77 40.29
N GLU A 35 -14.86 31.53 40.11
CA GLU A 35 -15.34 30.42 39.34
C GLU A 35 -14.87 30.74 37.94
N ILE A 36 -13.68 30.25 37.60
CA ILE A 36 -13.16 30.30 36.24
C ILE A 36 -14.18 29.45 35.48
N LYS A 37 -15.15 30.10 34.84
CA LYS A 37 -16.03 29.43 33.89
C LYS A 37 -15.12 28.83 32.85
N GLU A 38 -14.87 27.54 32.97
CA GLU A 38 -14.10 26.82 31.98
C GLU A 38 -14.86 26.93 30.66
N ASN A 39 -14.20 27.51 29.66
CA ASN A 39 -14.75 27.64 28.33
C ASN A 39 -14.48 26.35 27.54
N ILE A 40 -15.21 26.17 26.44
CA ILE A 40 -14.87 25.15 25.46
C ILE A 40 -13.43 25.41 25.00
N SER A 41 -12.58 24.40 25.13
CA SER A 41 -11.19 24.46 24.70
C SER A 41 -10.74 23.09 24.23
N PHE A 42 -10.23 22.99 23.00
CA PHE A 42 -9.69 21.73 22.51
C PHE A 42 -8.53 21.96 21.55
N VAL A 43 -7.73 20.91 21.41
CA VAL A 43 -6.59 20.83 20.51
C VAL A 43 -6.66 19.54 19.72
N ILE A 44 -6.55 19.66 18.41
CA ILE A 44 -6.39 18.55 17.47
C ILE A 44 -4.98 18.65 16.92
N ASN A 45 -4.15 17.66 17.21
CA ASN A 45 -2.82 17.54 16.66
C ASN A 45 -2.80 16.42 15.64
N LYS A 46 -2.23 16.69 14.46
CA LYS A 46 -1.95 15.70 13.41
C LYS A 46 -0.47 15.69 13.12
N ASN A 47 0.16 14.53 13.27
CA ASN A 47 1.53 14.27 12.88
C ASN A 47 1.53 13.04 11.94
N ASN A 48 1.57 13.30 10.64
CA ASN A 48 1.38 12.29 9.60
C ASN A 48 0.06 11.53 9.81
N ASN A 49 0.15 10.22 10.13
CA ASN A 49 -1.01 9.35 10.37
C ASN A 49 -1.44 9.28 11.84
N ASN A 50 -0.70 9.90 12.75
CA ASN A 50 -1.05 9.94 14.16
C ASN A 50 -1.86 11.20 14.47
N ILE A 51 -2.99 11.02 15.16
CA ILE A 51 -3.87 12.10 15.58
C ILE A 51 -4.05 12.02 17.09
N ASN A 52 -4.02 13.18 17.74
CA ASN A 52 -4.42 13.31 19.14
C ASN A 52 -5.49 14.40 19.25
N LEU A 53 -6.59 14.10 19.93
CA LEU A 53 -7.66 15.05 20.27
C LEU A 53 -7.69 15.23 21.79
N ASN A 54 -7.50 16.45 22.29
CA ASN A 54 -7.56 16.74 23.73
C ASN A 54 -8.46 17.96 23.97
N GLY A 55 -9.26 17.98 25.03
CA GLY A 55 -10.05 19.18 25.33
C GLY A 55 -11.28 18.99 26.22
N ILE A 56 -11.93 20.13 26.47
CA ILE A 56 -13.20 20.31 27.16
C ILE A 56 -14.27 20.65 26.11
N PHE A 57 -15.33 19.85 26.08
CA PHE A 57 -16.47 19.97 25.16
C PHE A 57 -17.74 20.26 25.94
N SER A 58 -18.69 20.98 25.34
CA SER A 58 -19.96 21.26 26.01
C SER A 58 -20.93 20.09 25.96
N SER A 59 -20.77 19.17 25.00
CA SER A 59 -21.63 17.99 24.88
C SER A 59 -20.91 16.77 24.28
N LYS A 60 -21.49 15.60 24.52
CA LYS A 60 -21.06 14.34 23.88
C LYS A 60 -21.28 14.35 22.37
N GLU A 61 -22.26 15.10 21.89
CA GLU A 61 -22.60 15.22 20.48
C GLU A 61 -21.48 15.90 19.68
N GLN A 62 -20.92 17.00 20.20
CA GLN A 62 -19.75 17.67 19.60
C GLN A 62 -18.58 16.71 19.41
N LEU A 63 -18.29 15.90 20.44
CA LEU A 63 -17.25 14.90 20.38
C LEU A 63 -17.55 13.83 19.32
N MET A 64 -18.80 13.37 19.21
CA MET A 64 -19.21 12.36 18.23
C MET A 64 -19.09 12.87 16.80
N ILE A 65 -19.44 14.14 16.53
CA ILE A 65 -19.30 14.76 15.20
C ILE A 65 -17.84 14.72 14.75
N LEU A 66 -16.90 15.10 15.62
CA LEU A 66 -15.47 15.06 15.28
C LEU A 66 -14.96 13.62 15.11
N LYS A 67 -15.35 12.70 16.00
CA LYS A 67 -14.99 11.28 15.92
C LYS A 67 -15.43 10.64 14.59
N LYS A 68 -16.63 10.96 14.12
CA LYS A 68 -17.14 10.45 12.85
C LYS A 68 -16.25 10.83 11.66
N GLU A 69 -15.67 12.03 11.66
CA GLU A 69 -14.76 12.45 10.57
C GLU A 69 -13.40 11.73 10.64
N PHE A 70 -12.90 11.45 11.83
CA PHE A 70 -11.70 10.61 12.02
C PHE A 70 -11.93 9.16 11.56
N ASP A 71 -13.07 8.57 11.92
CA ASP A 71 -13.44 7.20 11.56
C ASP A 71 -13.56 7.00 10.04
N LYS A 72 -14.16 7.97 9.33
CA LYS A 72 -14.24 7.96 7.85
C LYS A 72 -12.87 7.84 7.16
N LYS A 73 -11.80 8.30 7.82
CA LYS A 73 -10.43 8.27 7.30
C LYS A 73 -9.60 7.09 7.84
N ASN A 74 -10.20 6.19 8.61
CA ASN A 74 -9.50 5.12 9.34
C ASN A 74 -8.37 5.67 10.25
N MET A 75 -8.54 6.88 10.77
CA MET A 75 -7.57 7.51 11.68
C MET A 75 -8.19 7.53 13.07
N ILE A 76 -7.62 6.81 14.03
CA ILE A 76 -8.16 6.75 15.40
C ILE A 76 -7.30 7.64 16.29
N PRO A 77 -7.88 8.65 16.98
CA PRO A 77 -7.12 9.47 17.93
C PRO A 77 -6.49 8.60 19.03
N LYS A 78 -5.17 8.71 19.22
CA LYS A 78 -4.42 7.96 20.25
C LYS A 78 -4.20 8.86 21.47
N ASN A 79 -4.21 8.27 22.67
CA ASN A 79 -3.81 8.94 23.92
C ASN A 79 -4.53 10.29 24.18
N SER A 80 -5.84 10.31 23.97
CA SER A 80 -6.69 11.51 24.11
C SER A 80 -7.19 11.73 25.54
N LYS A 81 -6.96 12.93 26.11
CA LYS A 81 -7.56 13.40 27.37
C LYS A 81 -8.75 14.31 27.06
N LEU A 82 -9.96 13.81 27.33
CA LEU A 82 -11.22 14.46 26.97
C LEU A 82 -12.09 14.69 28.21
N SER A 83 -12.72 15.86 28.31
CA SER A 83 -13.69 16.21 29.35
C SER A 83 -14.97 16.75 28.72
N ILE A 84 -16.13 16.38 29.24
CA ILE A 84 -17.43 16.90 28.82
C ILE A 84 -18.02 17.67 30.00
N LYS A 85 -18.40 18.92 29.78
CA LYS A 85 -19.00 19.78 30.79
C LYS A 85 -20.29 20.37 30.26
N HIS A 86 -21.39 19.96 30.87
CA HIS A 86 -22.72 20.47 30.55
C HIS A 86 -22.81 21.96 30.91
N ASP A 87 -23.67 22.71 30.23
CA ASP A 87 -23.95 24.13 30.43
C ASP A 87 -22.85 25.14 30.02
N ILE A 88 -21.85 24.69 29.25
CA ILE A 88 -20.95 25.61 28.54
C ILE A 88 -21.57 25.98 27.17
N GLU A 89 -21.85 27.26 26.95
CA GLU A 89 -22.44 27.74 25.70
C GLU A 89 -21.40 27.76 24.56
N ASP A 90 -21.70 27.10 23.43
CA ASP A 90 -20.96 27.31 22.17
C ASP A 90 -21.55 28.51 21.42
N SER A 91 -21.35 29.72 21.95
CA SER A 91 -21.95 30.94 21.43
C SER A 91 -21.58 31.26 19.97
N ASN A 92 -20.57 30.59 19.42
CA ASN A 92 -19.97 30.90 18.13
C ASN A 92 -20.33 29.85 17.05
N ASN A 93 -21.05 28.78 17.41
CA ASN A 93 -21.41 27.68 16.50
C ASN A 93 -20.20 27.15 15.70
N VAL A 94 -19.05 27.00 16.38
CA VAL A 94 -17.77 26.74 15.71
C VAL A 94 -17.65 25.27 15.30
N PHE A 95 -18.30 24.35 16.03
CA PHE A 95 -18.15 22.91 15.83
C PHE A 95 -18.61 22.41 14.46
N PRO A 96 -19.77 22.81 13.90
CA PRO A 96 -20.17 22.40 12.56
C PRO A 96 -19.16 22.85 11.49
N LYS A 97 -18.56 24.02 11.64
CA LYS A 97 -17.53 24.54 10.73
C LYS A 97 -16.22 23.77 10.85
N ILE A 98 -15.80 23.43 12.07
CA ILE A 98 -14.64 22.55 12.31
C ILE A 98 -14.88 21.17 11.69
N ALA A 99 -16.07 20.60 11.87
CA ALA A 99 -16.43 19.31 11.28
C ALA A 99 -16.40 19.36 9.75
N GLN A 100 -16.93 20.44 9.14
CA GLN A 100 -16.86 20.69 7.71
C GLN A 100 -15.41 20.82 7.21
N PHE A 101 -14.53 21.45 7.99
CA PHE A 101 -13.12 21.61 7.65
C PHE A 101 -12.30 20.33 7.88
N MET A 102 -12.75 19.42 8.73
CA MET A 102 -11.98 18.26 9.15
C MET A 102 -11.44 17.41 7.98
N PRO A 103 -12.23 17.06 6.95
CA PRO A 103 -11.71 16.30 5.81
C PRO A 103 -10.59 17.04 5.08
N VAL A 104 -10.76 18.36 4.90
CA VAL A 104 -9.77 19.24 4.26
C VAL A 104 -8.48 19.27 5.09
N PHE A 105 -8.59 19.40 6.41
CA PHE A 105 -7.45 19.36 7.31
C PHE A 105 -6.71 18.02 7.27
N LEU A 106 -7.43 16.91 7.37
CA LEU A 106 -6.86 15.56 7.39
C LEU A 106 -6.17 15.19 6.06
N ASP A 107 -6.67 15.67 4.94
CA ASP A 107 -6.12 15.33 3.62
C ASP A 107 -4.93 16.21 3.21
N ASN A 108 -4.81 17.43 3.75
CA ASN A 108 -3.88 18.43 3.21
C ASN A 108 -2.76 18.87 4.16
N TYR A 109 -2.86 18.63 5.48
CA TYR A 109 -1.79 18.95 6.43
C TYR A 109 -0.99 17.70 6.78
N GLU A 110 0.33 17.74 6.62
CA GLU A 110 1.20 16.65 7.09
C GLU A 110 1.36 16.70 8.61
N ASN A 111 1.85 17.85 9.08
CA ASN A 111 1.93 18.21 10.48
C ASN A 111 1.09 19.45 10.67
N GLY A 112 0.04 19.34 11.47
CA GLY A 112 -0.94 20.39 11.63
C GLY A 112 -1.62 20.37 12.98
N GLN A 113 -2.13 21.53 13.35
CA GLN A 113 -2.83 21.72 14.61
C GLN A 113 -4.06 22.61 14.40
N ILE A 114 -5.17 22.20 15.02
CA ILE A 114 -6.35 23.04 15.22
C ILE A 114 -6.47 23.27 16.73
N VAL A 115 -6.40 24.53 17.16
CA VAL A 115 -6.60 24.95 18.55
C VAL A 115 -7.82 25.83 18.62
N TYR A 116 -8.75 25.51 19.51
CA TYR A 116 -9.84 26.40 19.87
C TYR A 116 -9.78 26.70 21.36
N THR A 117 -9.71 27.96 21.76
CA THR A 117 -9.74 28.39 23.16
C THR A 117 -10.23 29.84 23.25
N ASP A 118 -11.16 30.13 24.15
CA ASP A 118 -11.65 31.48 24.44
C ASP A 118 -12.06 32.28 23.18
N LYS A 119 -12.83 31.64 22.30
CA LYS A 119 -13.27 32.22 21.01
C LYS A 119 -12.15 32.51 20.01
N ASN A 120 -10.95 31.98 20.24
CA ASN A 120 -9.85 32.00 19.28
C ASN A 120 -9.73 30.63 18.63
N LEU A 121 -9.83 30.58 17.30
CA LEU A 121 -9.54 29.41 16.48
C LEU A 121 -8.19 29.63 15.78
N THR A 122 -7.20 28.82 16.11
CA THR A 122 -5.91 28.80 15.43
C THR A 122 -5.79 27.54 14.59
N ILE A 123 -5.50 27.70 13.31
CA ILE A 123 -5.13 26.62 12.40
C ILE A 123 -3.69 26.87 11.99
N SER A 124 -2.82 25.89 12.23
CA SER A 124 -1.40 26.00 11.93
C SER A 124 -0.86 24.68 11.40
N GLY A 125 0.25 24.74 10.68
CA GLY A 125 0.91 23.56 10.15
C GLY A 125 1.55 23.78 8.80
N THR A 126 2.06 22.69 8.24
CA THR A 126 2.69 22.68 6.91
C THR A 126 1.79 21.99 5.90
N THR A 127 1.59 22.63 4.75
CA THR A 127 0.82 22.08 3.62
C THR A 127 1.52 22.32 2.29
N TYR A 128 1.21 21.47 1.32
CA TYR A 128 1.61 21.63 -0.08
C TYR A 128 0.49 22.19 -0.96
N ASN A 129 -0.73 22.32 -0.41
CA ASN A 129 -1.85 22.86 -1.16
C ASN A 129 -1.85 24.39 -1.06
N LYS A 130 -1.41 25.05 -2.13
CA LYS A 130 -1.32 26.53 -2.21
C LYS A 130 -2.68 27.22 -2.03
N ASN A 131 -3.79 26.52 -2.29
CA ASN A 131 -5.14 27.08 -2.17
C ASN A 131 -5.74 26.89 -0.76
N LEU A 132 -5.10 26.12 0.11
CA LEU A 132 -5.64 25.76 1.42
C LEU A 132 -5.86 26.94 2.37
N PRO A 133 -4.98 27.97 2.41
CA PRO A 133 -5.25 29.16 3.21
C PRO A 133 -6.56 29.84 2.80
N LYS A 134 -6.82 29.97 1.49
CA LYS A 134 -8.07 30.54 0.96
C LYS A 134 -9.30 29.69 1.28
N ILE A 135 -9.19 28.37 1.19
CA ILE A 135 -10.28 27.44 1.56
C ILE A 135 -10.59 27.55 3.06
N THR A 136 -9.55 27.67 3.88
CA THR A 136 -9.71 27.86 5.33
C THR A 136 -10.45 29.16 5.62
N GLU A 137 -10.04 30.26 4.97
CA GLU A 137 -10.76 31.53 5.07
C GLU A 137 -12.21 31.41 4.63
N GLN A 138 -12.51 30.74 3.50
CA GLN A 138 -13.89 30.59 3.01
C GLN A 138 -14.81 29.80 3.95
N ILE A 139 -14.29 28.79 4.64
CA ILE A 139 -15.11 27.94 5.53
C ILE A 139 -15.46 28.67 6.82
N PHE A 140 -14.48 29.40 7.37
CA PHE A 140 -14.60 30.05 8.67
C PHE A 140 -14.95 31.54 8.60
N ASN A 141 -14.99 32.16 7.41
CA ASN A 141 -15.34 33.57 7.26
C ASN A 141 -16.77 33.78 6.67
N PRO A 142 -17.61 34.62 7.30
CA PRO A 142 -17.52 35.10 8.67
C PRO A 142 -18.18 34.12 9.64
N VAL A 143 -17.50 33.80 10.74
CA VAL A 143 -18.12 33.29 11.96
C VAL A 143 -18.09 34.43 12.98
N THR A 144 -19.27 34.96 13.32
CA THR A 144 -19.41 36.13 14.18
C THR A 144 -18.78 35.90 15.56
N GLY A 145 -17.96 36.85 16.02
CA GLY A 145 -17.35 36.80 17.36
C GLY A 145 -16.21 35.77 17.52
N LEU A 146 -15.75 35.15 16.43
CA LEU A 146 -14.63 34.22 16.41
C LEU A 146 -13.38 34.93 15.87
N ASN A 147 -12.29 34.90 16.64
CA ASN A 147 -10.98 35.30 16.15
C ASN A 147 -10.29 34.12 15.45
N ILE A 148 -9.89 34.27 14.19
CA ILE A 148 -9.31 33.19 13.39
C ILE A 148 -7.87 33.55 13.04
N VAL A 149 -6.93 32.70 13.47
CA VAL A 149 -5.50 32.81 13.14
C VAL A 149 -5.11 31.65 12.25
N ASN A 150 -4.66 31.94 11.04
CA ASN A 150 -4.15 30.94 10.10
C ASN A 150 -2.64 31.06 9.93
N ASN A 151 -1.89 30.21 10.63
CA ASN A 151 -0.42 30.13 10.58
C ASN A 151 0.03 28.96 9.71
N THR A 152 -0.57 28.82 8.52
CA THR A 152 -0.24 27.74 7.58
C THR A 152 0.96 28.12 6.73
N LYS A 153 2.02 27.31 6.82
CA LYS A 153 3.18 27.45 5.95
C LYS A 153 2.97 26.60 4.70
N VAL A 154 2.79 27.27 3.57
CA VAL A 154 2.80 26.64 2.24
C VAL A 154 4.24 26.32 1.90
N GLN A 155 4.57 25.04 1.75
CA GLN A 155 5.84 24.61 1.21
C GLN A 155 5.66 24.29 -0.28
N ASP A 156 6.59 24.73 -1.11
CA ASP A 156 6.68 24.15 -2.45
C ASP A 156 6.94 22.66 -2.28
N LYS A 157 6.21 21.82 -3.04
CA LYS A 157 6.68 20.45 -3.22
C LYS A 157 8.08 20.56 -3.81
N THR A 158 9.09 20.16 -3.05
CA THR A 158 10.38 19.80 -3.67
C THR A 158 10.08 18.84 -4.81
N PRO A 159 10.69 19.01 -6.00
CA PRO A 159 10.52 18.05 -7.08
C PRO A 159 10.75 16.65 -6.52
N SER A 160 9.69 15.86 -6.45
CA SER A 160 9.80 14.43 -6.26
C SER A 160 10.27 13.91 -7.62
N GLY A 161 11.58 13.90 -7.80
CA GLY A 161 12.27 13.45 -9.00
C GLY A 161 12.72 12.01 -8.81
N ILE A 162 12.50 11.16 -9.81
CA ILE A 162 13.12 9.83 -9.89
C ILE A 162 13.95 9.81 -11.15
N VAL A 163 15.22 9.44 -11.04
CA VAL A 163 16.13 9.19 -12.16
C VAL A 163 16.59 7.75 -12.06
N ILE A 164 16.35 6.99 -13.12
CA ILE A 164 16.80 5.61 -13.27
C ILE A 164 17.75 5.58 -14.45
N ILE A 165 18.95 5.05 -14.25
CA ILE A 165 19.92 4.84 -15.32
C ILE A 165 20.13 3.33 -15.45
N LYS A 166 20.05 2.83 -16.68
CA LYS A 166 20.28 1.44 -17.02
C LYS A 166 21.46 1.34 -17.97
N ASN A 167 22.42 0.48 -17.67
CA ASN A 167 23.52 0.14 -18.56
C ASN A 167 23.73 -1.38 -18.53
N GLY A 168 23.17 -2.09 -19.52
CA GLY A 168 23.13 -3.55 -19.51
C GLY A 168 22.37 -4.07 -18.29
N SER A 169 23.01 -4.91 -17.48
CA SER A 169 22.43 -5.42 -16.22
C SER A 169 22.54 -4.46 -15.04
N ASN A 170 23.33 -3.39 -15.15
CA ASN A 170 23.52 -2.43 -14.08
C ASN A 170 22.40 -1.39 -14.08
N ILE A 171 21.82 -1.16 -12.91
CA ILE A 171 20.76 -0.17 -12.70
C ILE A 171 21.20 0.72 -11.54
N THR A 172 21.19 2.03 -11.76
CA THR A 172 21.22 3.02 -10.69
C THR A 172 19.89 3.73 -10.63
N LEU A 173 19.49 4.10 -9.42
CA LEU A 173 18.28 4.86 -9.21
C LEU A 173 18.59 5.90 -8.13
N ASP A 174 18.26 7.15 -8.46
CA ASP A 174 18.36 8.31 -7.57
C ASP A 174 16.97 8.97 -7.50
N GLY A 175 16.62 9.48 -6.33
CA GLY A 175 15.33 10.11 -6.11
C GLY A 175 14.90 10.14 -4.66
N ASN A 176 13.84 10.90 -4.41
CA ASN A 176 13.26 11.03 -3.08
C ASN A 176 12.04 10.10 -2.96
N PHE A 177 12.11 9.12 -2.06
CA PHE A 177 11.04 8.13 -1.84
C PHE A 177 10.38 8.33 -0.48
N ALA A 178 9.05 8.29 -0.42
CA ALA A 178 8.30 8.45 0.82
C ALA A 178 8.56 7.31 1.82
N ASN A 179 8.88 6.12 1.32
CA ASN A 179 9.23 4.94 2.13
C ASN A 179 9.89 3.84 1.28
N GLN A 180 10.43 2.81 1.94
CA GLN A 180 11.06 1.66 1.29
C GLN A 180 10.11 0.91 0.34
N ASN A 181 8.80 0.85 0.61
CA ASN A 181 7.86 0.13 -0.26
C ASN A 181 7.71 0.83 -1.61
N GLU A 182 7.75 2.16 -1.62
CA GLU A 182 7.72 2.98 -2.84
C GLU A 182 8.97 2.75 -3.69
N LEU A 183 10.14 2.81 -3.06
CA LEU A 183 11.42 2.47 -3.69
C LEU A 183 11.41 1.05 -4.27
N ASN A 184 10.95 0.07 -3.49
CA ASN A 184 10.85 -1.33 -3.92
C ASN A 184 9.85 -1.52 -5.08
N SER A 185 8.77 -0.75 -5.11
CA SER A 185 7.78 -0.80 -6.20
C SER A 185 8.35 -0.25 -7.51
N ILE A 186 9.20 0.76 -7.45
CA ILE A 186 9.88 1.33 -8.61
C ILE A 186 11.00 0.41 -9.09
N LEU A 187 11.77 -0.16 -8.16
CA LEU A 187 12.85 -1.10 -8.47
C LEU A 187 12.36 -2.44 -8.98
N ASN A 188 11.15 -2.88 -8.60
CA ASN A 188 10.58 -4.17 -9.00
C ASN A 188 11.59 -5.33 -8.84
N GLY A 189 12.26 -5.39 -7.68
CA GLY A 189 13.24 -6.44 -7.36
C GLY A 189 14.62 -6.30 -8.02
N LYS A 190 14.90 -5.20 -8.74
CA LYS A 190 16.24 -4.91 -9.27
C LYS A 190 17.18 -4.47 -8.14
N VAL A 191 18.39 -5.02 -8.14
CA VAL A 191 19.44 -4.69 -7.16
C VAL A 191 20.22 -3.48 -7.67
N ILE A 192 20.33 -2.43 -6.83
CA ILE A 192 21.21 -1.28 -7.10
C ILE A 192 22.54 -1.48 -6.38
N PRO A 193 23.70 -1.28 -7.03
CA PRO A 193 24.97 -1.13 -6.34
C PRO A 193 25.06 0.24 -5.62
N GLY A 194 25.29 0.26 -4.30
CA GLY A 194 25.57 1.50 -3.53
C GLY A 194 24.49 1.92 -2.51
N GLU A 195 24.77 3.00 -1.77
CA GLU A 195 23.85 3.53 -0.74
C GLU A 195 22.58 4.14 -1.35
N GLN A 196 21.43 3.76 -0.80
CA GLN A 196 20.11 4.26 -1.22
C GLN A 196 19.67 5.37 -0.27
N ASN A 197 19.46 6.58 -0.80
CA ASN A 197 18.99 7.72 -0.01
C ASN A 197 17.46 7.67 0.18
N ILE A 198 17.02 7.16 1.34
CA ILE A 198 15.61 7.11 1.70
C ILE A 198 15.31 8.27 2.64
N GLN A 199 14.57 9.26 2.14
CA GLN A 199 14.18 10.41 2.93
C GLN A 199 12.68 10.34 3.24
N SER A 200 12.34 9.91 4.46
CA SER A 200 10.96 9.70 4.95
C SER A 200 10.11 10.97 5.10
N LYS A 201 10.61 12.12 4.66
CA LYS A 201 9.97 13.45 4.72
C LYS A 201 9.26 13.86 3.43
N TYR A 202 9.30 13.04 2.39
CA TYR A 202 8.86 13.45 1.05
C TYR A 202 7.52 12.82 0.65
N ASN A 203 6.70 13.64 0.01
CA ASN A 203 5.33 13.33 -0.40
C ASN A 203 5.24 12.04 -1.25
N LYS A 204 4.25 11.22 -0.92
CA LYS A 204 3.74 10.10 -1.73
C LYS A 204 3.55 10.52 -3.19
N PHE A 205 4.14 9.80 -4.15
CA PHE A 205 3.86 10.03 -5.56
C PHE A 205 2.40 9.64 -5.84
N THR A 206 1.58 10.60 -6.28
CA THR A 206 0.17 10.36 -6.62
C THR A 206 0.01 9.42 -7.81
N GLN A 207 1.06 9.22 -8.60
CA GLN A 207 1.12 8.35 -9.78
C GLN A 207 2.08 7.16 -9.61
N LEU A 208 2.37 6.74 -8.37
CA LEU A 208 3.35 5.69 -8.08
C LEU A 208 3.13 4.39 -8.89
N SER A 209 1.89 3.97 -9.08
CA SER A 209 1.56 2.78 -9.90
C SER A 209 1.95 2.97 -11.36
N GLN A 210 1.78 4.16 -11.92
CA GLN A 210 2.17 4.47 -13.29
C GLN A 210 3.70 4.48 -13.41
N ILE A 211 4.40 5.15 -12.50
CA ILE A 211 5.88 5.20 -12.50
C ILE A 211 6.49 3.80 -12.33
N SER A 212 5.93 2.96 -11.46
CA SER A 212 6.35 1.56 -11.30
C SER A 212 6.17 0.75 -12.60
N ASN A 213 5.02 0.88 -13.26
CA ASN A 213 4.76 0.20 -14.53
C ASN A 213 5.71 0.67 -15.65
N ILE A 214 5.93 1.99 -15.75
CA ILE A 214 6.85 2.59 -16.73
C ILE A 214 8.29 2.14 -16.47
N SER A 215 8.73 2.14 -15.21
CA SER A 215 10.07 1.68 -14.82
C SER A 215 10.26 0.20 -15.15
N ASN A 216 9.25 -0.63 -14.90
CA ASN A 216 9.28 -2.05 -15.25
C ASN A 216 9.37 -2.27 -16.77
N LEU A 217 8.56 -1.57 -17.56
CA LEU A 217 8.63 -1.64 -19.02
C LEU A 217 9.99 -1.16 -19.53
N PHE A 218 10.56 -0.12 -18.91
CA PHE A 218 11.89 0.38 -19.24
C PHE A 218 12.97 -0.67 -18.96
N TYR A 219 12.93 -1.34 -17.81
CA TYR A 219 13.88 -2.42 -17.49
C TYR A 219 13.81 -3.63 -18.43
N GLN A 220 12.62 -3.96 -18.92
CA GLN A 220 12.40 -5.12 -19.79
C GLN A 220 12.84 -4.86 -21.23
N ASN A 221 12.62 -3.65 -21.73
CA ASN A 221 12.66 -3.36 -23.15
C ASN A 221 13.92 -2.62 -23.60
N PHE A 222 14.69 -2.02 -22.68
CA PHE A 222 15.86 -1.22 -23.01
C PHE A 222 17.16 -1.89 -22.61
N THR A 223 18.16 -1.87 -23.49
CA THR A 223 19.51 -2.37 -23.21
C THR A 223 20.28 -1.38 -22.36
N LYS A 224 20.21 -0.08 -22.70
CA LYS A 224 20.75 1.05 -21.94
C LYS A 224 19.83 2.28 -22.04
N GLY A 225 19.96 3.21 -21.11
CA GLY A 225 19.24 4.48 -21.15
C GLY A 225 19.01 5.13 -19.80
N GLN A 226 18.27 6.22 -19.80
CA GLN A 226 17.81 6.95 -18.64
C GLN A 226 16.29 7.15 -18.70
N LEU A 227 15.62 6.84 -17.59
CA LEU A 227 14.24 7.21 -17.31
C LEU A 227 14.26 8.32 -16.24
N SER A 228 13.61 9.44 -16.47
CA SER A 228 13.52 10.51 -15.47
C SER A 228 12.09 10.99 -15.35
N TYR A 229 11.58 11.07 -14.12
CA TYR A 229 10.28 11.65 -13.84
C TYR A 229 10.46 12.82 -12.88
N THR A 230 10.36 14.04 -13.39
CA THR A 230 10.62 15.27 -12.62
C THR A 230 9.54 16.29 -12.95
N ASN A 231 8.98 16.96 -11.94
CA ASN A 231 7.94 17.98 -12.12
C ASN A 231 6.73 17.48 -12.94
N ASN A 232 6.29 16.24 -12.69
CA ASN A 232 5.22 15.54 -13.44
C ASN A 232 5.48 15.32 -14.93
N LYS A 233 6.72 15.51 -15.39
CA LYS A 233 7.12 15.24 -16.77
C LYS A 233 8.04 14.01 -16.83
N LEU A 234 7.71 13.08 -17.72
CA LEU A 234 8.56 11.92 -18.00
C LEU A 234 9.55 12.24 -19.12
N THR A 235 10.81 11.85 -18.95
CA THR A 235 11.82 11.85 -20.00
C THR A 235 12.39 10.45 -20.13
N VAL A 236 12.42 9.91 -21.34
CA VAL A 236 12.98 8.59 -21.63
C VAL A 236 14.00 8.73 -22.75
N ILE A 237 15.24 8.34 -22.46
CA ILE A 237 16.33 8.29 -23.43
C ILE A 237 16.89 6.87 -23.39
N GLY A 238 17.00 6.17 -24.50
CA GLY A 238 17.61 4.84 -24.43
C GLY A 238 17.70 4.08 -25.74
N GLU A 239 18.24 2.89 -25.63
CA GLU A 239 18.48 1.97 -26.74
C GLU A 239 17.75 0.66 -26.53
N THR A 240 17.19 0.11 -27.61
CA THR A 240 16.54 -1.20 -27.62
C THR A 240 16.91 -1.99 -28.87
N ASN A 241 16.82 -3.32 -28.79
CA ASN A 241 17.09 -4.24 -29.89
C ASN A 241 15.79 -4.75 -30.56
N SER A 242 14.62 -4.26 -30.14
CA SER A 242 13.33 -4.67 -30.67
C SER A 242 12.47 -3.46 -31.01
N THR A 243 12.04 -3.40 -32.27
CA THR A 243 11.08 -2.41 -32.76
C THR A 243 9.74 -2.55 -32.05
N GLU A 244 9.30 -3.78 -31.81
CA GLU A 244 8.06 -4.09 -31.08
C GLU A 244 8.12 -3.58 -29.63
N ALA A 245 9.27 -3.71 -28.99
CA ALA A 245 9.50 -3.23 -27.63
C ALA A 245 9.45 -1.70 -27.56
N LYS A 246 10.05 -1.01 -28.55
CA LYS A 246 9.94 0.46 -28.70
C LYS A 246 8.50 0.90 -28.90
N GLU A 247 7.78 0.28 -29.83
CA GLU A 247 6.39 0.62 -30.14
C GLU A 247 5.45 0.34 -28.98
N SER A 248 5.59 -0.81 -28.32
CA SER A 248 4.80 -1.17 -27.14
C SER A 248 4.99 -0.17 -26.00
N PHE A 249 6.22 0.28 -25.78
CA PHE A 249 6.54 1.28 -24.76
C PHE A 249 5.88 2.64 -25.06
N VAL A 250 6.02 3.15 -26.28
CA VAL A 250 5.39 4.42 -26.70
C VAL A 250 3.86 4.34 -26.66
N ASN A 251 3.30 3.22 -27.12
CA ASN A 251 1.84 2.99 -27.08
C ASN A 251 1.31 2.97 -25.65
N PHE A 252 2.05 2.38 -24.70
CA PHE A 252 1.69 2.41 -23.29
C PHE A 252 1.66 3.86 -22.75
N LEU A 253 2.65 4.69 -23.09
CA LEU A 253 2.68 6.08 -22.65
C LEU A 253 1.48 6.88 -23.19
N ASN A 254 1.20 6.72 -24.48
CA ASN A 254 0.08 7.39 -25.15
C ASN A 254 -1.28 6.94 -24.59
N ALA A 255 -1.48 5.63 -24.40
CA ALA A 255 -2.73 5.06 -23.89
C ALA A 255 -3.04 5.47 -22.43
N ASN A 256 -2.03 5.90 -21.67
CA ASN A 256 -2.17 6.37 -20.30
C ASN A 256 -2.09 7.90 -20.18
N ASN A 257 -2.09 8.64 -21.30
CA ASN A 257 -2.03 10.10 -21.34
C ASN A 257 -0.83 10.67 -20.55
N ILE A 258 0.34 10.05 -20.67
CA ILE A 258 1.54 10.45 -19.93
C ILE A 258 2.27 11.56 -20.70
N ASP A 259 2.38 12.74 -20.09
CA ASP A 259 3.21 13.84 -20.63
C ASP A 259 4.69 13.43 -20.61
N SER A 260 5.27 13.24 -21.79
CA SER A 260 6.59 12.66 -21.94
C SER A 260 7.40 13.21 -23.11
N ASN A 261 8.73 13.29 -22.90
CA ASN A 261 9.73 13.46 -23.94
C ASN A 261 10.43 12.12 -24.16
N VAL A 262 10.38 11.55 -25.36
CA VAL A 262 10.87 10.19 -25.64
C VAL A 262 11.86 10.20 -26.80
N ASP A 263 13.08 9.73 -26.55
CA ASP A 263 14.14 9.52 -27.54
C ASP A 263 14.66 8.07 -27.44
N ILE A 264 14.36 7.23 -28.43
CA ILE A 264 14.66 5.80 -28.41
C ILE A 264 15.35 5.39 -29.71
N SER A 265 16.60 4.95 -29.57
CA SER A 265 17.44 4.45 -30.66
C SER A 265 17.37 2.92 -30.77
N LEU A 266 17.45 2.39 -32.01
CA LEU A 266 17.52 0.95 -32.28
C LEU A 266 18.97 0.52 -32.45
N VAL A 267 19.40 -0.55 -31.77
CA VAL A 267 20.74 -1.13 -31.91
C VAL A 267 20.65 -2.28 -32.91
N ASN A 268 21.31 -2.14 -34.07
CA ASN A 268 21.46 -3.23 -35.03
C ASN A 268 22.38 -4.31 -34.44
N ILE A 269 21.86 -5.52 -34.24
CA ILE A 269 22.67 -6.70 -33.94
C ILE A 269 22.97 -7.38 -35.28
N GLU A 270 24.22 -7.35 -35.74
CA GLU A 270 24.62 -8.16 -36.90
C GLU A 270 24.43 -9.66 -36.57
N PRO A 271 23.90 -10.47 -37.51
CA PRO A 271 23.71 -11.89 -37.27
C PRO A 271 25.07 -12.59 -37.10
N VAL A 272 25.23 -13.30 -35.98
CA VAL A 272 26.38 -14.16 -35.73
C VAL A 272 26.41 -15.27 -36.77
N SER A 273 27.45 -15.31 -37.59
CA SER A 273 27.72 -16.39 -38.55
C SER A 273 28.18 -17.65 -37.81
N ILE A 274 27.48 -18.76 -38.08
CA ILE A 274 27.95 -20.11 -37.74
C ILE A 274 28.31 -20.75 -39.07
N ASP A 275 29.59 -21.09 -39.25
CA ASP A 275 30.08 -21.71 -40.47
C ASP A 275 30.55 -23.15 -40.26
N SER A 276 30.39 -23.89 -41.37
CA SER A 276 30.94 -25.17 -41.80
C SER A 276 30.20 -26.49 -41.50
N ASN A 277 29.46 -26.91 -42.53
CA ASN A 277 29.45 -28.25 -43.15
C ASN A 277 28.69 -29.41 -42.49
N THR A 278 27.43 -29.64 -42.93
CA THR A 278 27.07 -30.72 -43.88
C THR A 278 25.61 -30.63 -44.32
N THR A 279 25.43 -30.78 -45.63
CA THR A 279 24.25 -30.76 -46.50
C THR A 279 23.12 -31.70 -46.05
N SER A 280 21.83 -31.35 -46.15
CA SER A 280 21.08 -31.41 -47.42
C SER A 280 19.69 -30.77 -47.33
N ILE A 281 19.24 -30.28 -48.47
CA ILE A 281 18.12 -29.39 -48.74
C ILE A 281 16.76 -30.12 -48.71
N ILE A 282 15.75 -29.57 -48.03
CA ILE A 282 14.36 -29.59 -48.52
C ILE A 282 13.78 -28.17 -48.36
N LYS A 283 13.58 -27.50 -49.51
CA LYS A 283 12.79 -26.26 -49.62
C LYS A 283 11.30 -26.61 -49.58
N ILE A 284 10.54 -26.05 -48.64
CA ILE A 284 9.10 -25.78 -48.82
C ILE A 284 8.78 -24.39 -48.24
N LYS A 285 8.02 -23.60 -49.02
CA LYS A 285 7.55 -22.22 -48.81
C LYS A 285 6.57 -22.10 -47.61
N PRO A 286 6.26 -20.86 -47.14
CA PRO A 286 5.72 -20.61 -45.82
C PRO A 286 4.25 -20.98 -45.74
N ASP A 287 3.85 -21.64 -44.65
CA ASP A 287 2.46 -21.68 -44.24
C ASP A 287 2.32 -21.22 -42.78
N THR A 288 1.36 -20.34 -42.62
CA THR A 288 0.92 -19.65 -41.42
C THR A 288 0.43 -20.61 -40.32
N ASN A 289 0.60 -20.20 -39.06
CA ASN A 289 -0.15 -20.68 -37.88
C ASN A 289 0.18 -22.05 -37.22
N LYS A 290 1.46 -22.44 -37.03
CA LYS A 290 1.79 -23.57 -36.12
C LYS A 290 2.97 -23.44 -35.16
N THR A 291 3.69 -22.31 -35.09
CA THR A 291 5.01 -22.28 -34.42
C THR A 291 5.00 -21.87 -32.93
N VAL A 292 3.87 -21.41 -32.37
CA VAL A 292 3.80 -21.02 -30.94
C VAL A 292 3.53 -22.24 -30.03
N ALA A 293 2.89 -23.28 -30.54
CA ALA A 293 2.59 -24.49 -29.76
C ALA A 293 3.82 -25.41 -29.58
N THR A 294 4.64 -25.56 -30.61
CA THR A 294 5.84 -26.43 -30.58
C THR A 294 6.98 -25.86 -29.73
N LYS A 295 7.09 -24.53 -29.61
CA LYS A 295 8.10 -23.89 -28.74
C LYS A 295 7.72 -23.90 -27.26
N ARG A 296 6.42 -24.01 -26.94
CA ARG A 296 5.91 -24.21 -25.56
C ARG A 296 6.10 -25.65 -25.09
N LEU A 297 5.90 -26.63 -25.98
CA LEU A 297 6.14 -28.04 -25.67
C LEU A 297 7.60 -28.26 -25.22
N ALA A 298 8.58 -27.71 -25.95
CA ALA A 298 10.01 -27.88 -25.67
C ALA A 298 10.50 -27.28 -24.34
N LEU A 299 9.83 -26.25 -23.80
CA LEU A 299 10.17 -25.68 -22.48
C LEU A 299 9.55 -26.46 -21.34
N SER A 300 8.36 -27.04 -21.54
CA SER A 300 7.73 -27.96 -20.57
C SER A 300 8.48 -29.29 -20.48
N THR A 301 9.06 -29.79 -21.58
CA THR A 301 9.88 -31.01 -21.58
C THR A 301 11.18 -30.81 -20.79
N LYS A 302 11.80 -29.62 -20.88
CA LYS A 302 13.08 -29.31 -20.22
C LYS A 302 13.01 -29.24 -18.69
N LEU A 303 11.82 -29.05 -18.11
CA LEU A 303 11.58 -29.05 -16.67
C LEU A 303 11.20 -30.43 -16.12
N TYR A 304 10.72 -31.32 -16.99
CA TYR A 304 10.42 -32.72 -16.68
C TYR A 304 11.70 -33.58 -16.57
N ASP A 305 12.71 -33.27 -17.40
CA ASP A 305 13.96 -34.05 -17.46
C ASP A 305 14.87 -33.90 -16.22
N ILE A 306 14.55 -33.00 -15.28
CA ILE A 306 15.43 -32.69 -14.13
C ILE A 306 14.99 -33.42 -12.83
N LYS A 307 13.81 -34.06 -12.77
CA LYS A 307 13.38 -34.82 -11.58
C LYS A 307 12.59 -36.10 -11.90
N LYS A 308 13.30 -37.23 -11.77
CA LYS A 308 12.85 -38.64 -11.77
C LYS A 308 12.55 -39.27 -13.14
N GLU A 309 13.54 -39.99 -13.65
CA GLU A 309 13.33 -41.27 -14.33
C GLU A 309 12.56 -42.24 -13.40
N GLN A 310 11.23 -42.14 -13.43
CA GLN A 310 10.39 -43.29 -13.16
C GLN A 310 9.83 -43.72 -14.51
N ASN A 311 9.88 -45.04 -14.77
CA ASN A 311 9.49 -45.72 -16.00
C ASN A 311 8.02 -45.51 -16.39
N LEU A 312 7.64 -44.27 -16.70
CA LEU A 312 6.30 -43.96 -17.16
C LEU A 312 6.19 -44.39 -18.62
N THR A 313 5.20 -45.23 -18.90
CA THR A 313 4.91 -45.69 -20.25
C THR A 313 4.68 -44.50 -21.19
N GLN A 314 4.90 -44.69 -22.49
CA GLN A 314 4.59 -43.67 -23.51
C GLN A 314 3.14 -43.18 -23.42
N LYS A 315 2.23 -44.06 -22.94
CA LYS A 315 0.84 -43.73 -22.64
C LYS A 315 0.75 -42.72 -21.48
N SER A 316 1.44 -42.96 -20.37
CA SER A 316 1.45 -42.05 -19.23
C SER A 316 2.09 -40.69 -19.54
N LYS A 317 3.13 -40.65 -20.37
CA LYS A 317 3.70 -39.37 -20.86
C LYS A 317 2.67 -38.54 -21.63
N LYS A 318 1.91 -39.18 -22.53
CA LYS A 318 0.84 -38.49 -23.27
C LYS A 318 -0.28 -37.96 -22.36
N ILE A 319 -0.63 -38.72 -21.31
CA ILE A 319 -1.63 -38.29 -20.32
C ILE A 319 -1.09 -37.12 -19.48
N GLN A 320 0.20 -37.16 -19.12
CA GLN A 320 0.87 -36.07 -18.41
C GLN A 320 0.81 -34.77 -19.22
N ASP A 321 1.06 -34.81 -20.52
CA ASP A 321 0.96 -33.64 -21.41
C ASP A 321 -0.48 -33.10 -21.47
N GLU A 322 -1.49 -33.98 -21.51
CA GLU A 322 -2.91 -33.60 -21.49
C GLU A 322 -3.28 -32.88 -20.17
N LEU A 323 -2.82 -33.40 -19.04
CA LEU A 323 -3.04 -32.80 -17.72
C LEU A 323 -2.37 -31.42 -17.60
N ILE A 324 -1.15 -31.27 -18.10
CA ILE A 324 -0.42 -29.98 -18.12
C ILE A 324 -1.17 -28.97 -18.99
N ALA A 325 -1.53 -29.34 -20.22
CA ALA A 325 -2.25 -28.45 -21.13
C ALA A 325 -3.58 -27.98 -20.54
N MET A 326 -4.30 -28.88 -19.85
CA MET A 326 -5.57 -28.55 -19.20
C MET A 326 -5.38 -27.59 -18.02
N ALA A 327 -4.38 -27.85 -17.16
CA ALA A 327 -4.10 -27.00 -16.01
C ALA A 327 -3.63 -25.58 -16.42
N GLU A 328 -2.82 -25.47 -17.47
CA GLU A 328 -2.31 -24.19 -17.97
C GLU A 328 -3.37 -23.35 -18.69
N SER A 329 -4.25 -23.99 -19.47
CA SER A 329 -5.25 -23.29 -20.28
C SER A 329 -6.39 -22.73 -19.43
N GLU A 330 -6.82 -23.46 -18.40
CA GLU A 330 -8.00 -23.07 -17.64
C GLU A 330 -7.70 -22.28 -16.36
N ASN A 331 -6.48 -22.41 -15.82
CA ASN A 331 -5.98 -21.80 -14.58
C ASN A 331 -6.87 -22.08 -13.36
N ILE A 332 -6.38 -22.89 -12.41
CA ILE A 332 -7.13 -23.20 -11.18
C ILE A 332 -7.20 -21.97 -10.27
N GLU A 333 -8.34 -21.29 -10.32
CA GLU A 333 -8.54 -20.00 -9.67
C GLU A 333 -9.11 -20.13 -8.25
N PHE A 334 -8.57 -19.31 -7.33
CA PHE A 334 -8.98 -19.21 -5.94
C PHE A 334 -9.47 -17.79 -5.62
N ARG A 335 -10.37 -17.63 -4.65
CA ARG A 335 -10.79 -16.30 -4.17
C ARG A 335 -9.56 -15.54 -3.62
N LYS A 336 -9.52 -14.21 -3.81
CA LYS A 336 -8.40 -13.34 -3.38
C LYS A 336 -8.00 -13.62 -1.93
N SER A 337 -6.72 -13.94 -1.73
CA SER A 337 -6.11 -14.27 -0.43
C SER A 337 -6.76 -15.45 0.32
N LYS A 338 -7.46 -16.37 -0.37
CA LYS A 338 -8.08 -17.55 0.22
C LYS A 338 -7.67 -18.84 -0.51
N ALA A 339 -7.96 -19.98 0.13
CA ALA A 339 -7.79 -21.32 -0.45
C ALA A 339 -9.07 -21.86 -1.11
N THR A 340 -10.18 -21.14 -1.05
CA THR A 340 -11.47 -21.53 -1.63
C THR A 340 -11.45 -21.40 -3.16
N LEU A 341 -11.77 -22.49 -3.87
CA LEU A 341 -11.93 -22.49 -5.33
C LEU A 341 -13.07 -21.57 -5.77
N THR A 342 -12.87 -20.84 -6.87
CA THR A 342 -13.96 -20.13 -7.55
C THR A 342 -14.80 -21.12 -8.36
N THR A 343 -15.97 -20.70 -8.87
CA THR A 343 -16.77 -21.52 -9.79
C THR A 343 -15.95 -21.94 -11.01
N LYS A 344 -15.13 -21.05 -11.55
CA LYS A 344 -14.21 -21.35 -12.65
C LYS A 344 -13.17 -22.39 -12.23
N GLY A 345 -12.54 -22.21 -11.07
CA GLY A 345 -11.57 -23.17 -10.54
C GLY A 345 -12.16 -24.56 -10.32
N LYS A 346 -13.40 -24.67 -9.84
CA LYS A 346 -14.12 -25.96 -9.71
C LYS A 346 -14.32 -26.63 -11.07
N ASN A 347 -14.78 -25.89 -12.09
CA ASN A 347 -14.97 -26.43 -13.44
C ASN A 347 -13.66 -26.98 -14.02
N SER A 348 -12.54 -26.31 -13.78
CA SER A 348 -11.23 -26.81 -14.20
C SER A 348 -10.82 -28.10 -13.50
N VAL A 349 -11.14 -28.24 -12.21
CA VAL A 349 -10.90 -29.50 -11.49
C VAL A 349 -11.81 -30.62 -12.00
N VAL A 350 -13.07 -30.34 -12.36
CA VAL A 350 -13.98 -31.31 -12.99
C VAL A 350 -13.40 -31.83 -14.30
N ASN A 351 -12.83 -30.95 -15.11
CA ASN A 351 -12.20 -31.32 -16.37
C ASN A 351 -10.98 -32.23 -16.18
N ILE A 352 -10.14 -31.93 -15.19
CA ILE A 352 -9.03 -32.82 -14.78
C ILE A 352 -9.58 -34.18 -14.30
N ALA A 353 -10.65 -34.20 -13.50
CA ALA A 353 -11.28 -35.44 -13.06
C ALA A 353 -11.79 -36.28 -14.24
N ASN A 354 -12.33 -35.66 -15.29
CA ASN A 354 -12.78 -36.37 -16.48
C ASN A 354 -11.64 -37.06 -17.24
N ILE A 355 -10.44 -36.46 -17.26
CA ILE A 355 -9.24 -37.11 -17.80
C ILE A 355 -8.88 -38.31 -16.91
N LEU A 356 -8.81 -38.13 -15.59
CA LEU A 356 -8.43 -39.18 -14.64
C LEU A 356 -9.41 -40.36 -14.56
N LYS A 357 -10.69 -40.15 -14.92
CA LYS A 357 -11.70 -41.22 -15.06
C LYS A 357 -11.41 -42.14 -16.24
N LYS A 358 -10.87 -41.62 -17.34
CA LYS A 358 -10.48 -42.42 -18.51
C LYS A 358 -9.28 -43.34 -18.22
N TYR A 359 -8.52 -43.03 -17.18
CA TYR A 359 -7.28 -43.72 -16.83
C TYR A 359 -7.27 -44.13 -15.34
N PRO A 360 -8.05 -45.16 -14.96
CA PRO A 360 -8.33 -45.47 -13.55
C PRO A 360 -7.12 -45.93 -12.73
N ASN A 361 -6.04 -46.38 -13.37
CA ASN A 361 -4.84 -46.87 -12.69
C ASN A 361 -3.82 -45.76 -12.37
N ILE A 362 -3.94 -44.61 -13.05
CA ILE A 362 -3.03 -43.47 -12.87
C ILE A 362 -3.18 -42.88 -11.47
N LYS A 363 -2.06 -42.76 -10.75
CA LYS A 363 -1.91 -42.04 -9.50
C LYS A 363 -1.25 -40.70 -9.76
N ILE A 364 -1.76 -39.65 -9.14
CA ILE A 364 -1.27 -38.28 -9.31
C ILE A 364 -0.88 -37.64 -7.98
N GLN A 365 0.06 -36.72 -8.07
CA GLN A 365 0.34 -35.70 -7.07
C GLN A 365 -0.24 -34.36 -7.56
N VAL A 366 -0.99 -33.70 -6.69
CA VAL A 366 -1.44 -32.31 -6.85
C VAL A 366 -0.42 -31.42 -6.14
N ALA A 367 0.38 -30.69 -6.91
CA ALA A 367 1.48 -29.86 -6.41
C ALA A 367 1.10 -28.36 -6.44
N GLY A 368 1.18 -27.68 -5.29
CA GLY A 368 0.74 -26.30 -5.13
C GLY A 368 1.91 -25.35 -4.92
N HIS A 369 1.92 -24.23 -5.63
CA HIS A 369 3.03 -23.29 -5.63
C HIS A 369 2.57 -21.85 -5.36
N THR A 370 3.41 -21.07 -4.71
CA THR A 370 3.25 -19.62 -4.57
C THR A 370 4.39 -18.89 -5.29
N ASP A 371 4.25 -17.58 -5.46
CA ASP A 371 5.41 -16.72 -5.66
C ASP A 371 6.15 -16.53 -4.33
N SER A 372 7.26 -15.79 -4.37
CA SER A 372 8.04 -15.46 -3.19
C SER A 372 7.56 -14.21 -2.45
N ASP A 373 6.36 -13.71 -2.73
CA ASP A 373 5.86 -12.50 -2.06
C ASP A 373 5.25 -12.89 -0.71
N GLY A 374 5.70 -12.24 0.36
CA GLY A 374 5.23 -12.48 1.73
C GLY A 374 6.13 -13.45 2.51
N ASP A 375 5.63 -13.91 3.66
CA ASP A 375 6.37 -14.82 4.54
C ASP A 375 6.38 -16.25 3.97
N ALA A 376 7.56 -16.89 3.94
CA ALA A 376 7.73 -18.22 3.37
C ALA A 376 6.90 -19.31 4.09
N SER A 377 6.70 -19.18 5.41
CA SER A 377 5.87 -20.12 6.19
C SER A 377 4.39 -19.94 5.86
N TYR A 378 3.94 -18.69 5.71
CA TYR A 378 2.60 -18.39 5.22
C TYR A 378 2.36 -18.92 3.80
N ASN A 379 3.33 -18.74 2.90
CA ASN A 379 3.29 -19.25 1.52
C ASN A 379 3.21 -20.78 1.46
N LYS A 380 3.98 -21.46 2.31
CA LYS A 380 3.92 -22.92 2.48
C LYS A 380 2.53 -23.37 2.95
N TRP A 381 2.01 -22.77 4.01
CA TRP A 381 0.68 -23.06 4.56
C TRP A 381 -0.44 -22.82 3.52
N LEU A 382 -0.42 -21.69 2.83
CA LEU A 382 -1.43 -21.33 1.83
C LEU A 382 -1.42 -22.29 0.64
N SER A 383 -0.24 -22.67 0.14
CA SER A 383 -0.13 -23.64 -0.95
C SER A 383 -0.70 -25.02 -0.57
N GLN A 384 -0.48 -25.47 0.67
CA GLN A 384 -0.99 -26.76 1.16
C GLN A 384 -2.52 -26.75 1.27
N LEU A 385 -3.10 -25.68 1.81
CA LEU A 385 -4.55 -25.54 1.88
C LEU A 385 -5.22 -25.57 0.50
N ARG A 386 -4.60 -24.94 -0.50
CA ARG A 386 -5.11 -24.92 -1.88
C ARG A 386 -5.15 -26.30 -2.49
N VAL A 387 -4.07 -27.08 -2.40
CA VAL A 387 -4.04 -28.44 -2.97
C VAL A 387 -4.93 -29.42 -2.22
N ASN A 388 -5.15 -29.23 -0.92
CA ASN A 388 -6.12 -30.02 -0.16
C ASN A 388 -7.55 -29.80 -0.68
N ASN A 389 -7.92 -28.56 -0.99
CA ASN A 389 -9.22 -28.25 -1.58
C ASN A 389 -9.37 -28.80 -3.00
N VAL A 390 -8.31 -28.75 -3.81
CA VAL A 390 -8.30 -29.39 -5.14
C VAL A 390 -8.46 -30.91 -5.03
N LYS A 391 -7.75 -31.56 -4.09
CA LYS A 391 -7.90 -32.99 -3.80
C LYS A 391 -9.33 -33.34 -3.38
N GLN A 392 -9.94 -32.55 -2.49
CA GLN A 392 -11.31 -32.79 -2.08
C GLN A 392 -12.28 -32.70 -3.27
N GLU A 393 -12.12 -31.67 -4.11
CA GLU A 393 -12.96 -31.50 -5.30
C GLU A 393 -12.79 -32.64 -6.31
N LEU A 394 -11.59 -33.22 -6.45
CA LEU A 394 -11.36 -34.43 -7.25
C LEU A 394 -12.07 -35.67 -6.65
N ILE A 395 -12.06 -35.82 -5.33
CA ILE A 395 -12.75 -36.91 -4.62
C ILE A 395 -14.27 -36.80 -4.80
N ASP A 396 -14.81 -35.60 -4.67
CA ASP A 396 -16.23 -35.31 -4.88
C ASP A 396 -16.65 -35.65 -6.32
N ASN A 397 -15.72 -35.47 -7.27
CA ASN A 397 -15.83 -35.88 -8.67
C ASN A 397 -15.52 -37.36 -8.94
N LYS A 398 -15.56 -38.21 -7.90
CA LYS A 398 -15.45 -39.68 -7.96
C LYS A 398 -14.06 -40.21 -8.34
N ILE A 399 -12.99 -39.46 -8.10
CA ILE A 399 -11.63 -40.00 -8.15
C ILE A 399 -11.29 -40.62 -6.80
N ASN A 400 -10.82 -41.86 -6.80
CA ASN A 400 -10.45 -42.55 -5.55
C ASN A 400 -9.34 -41.79 -4.82
N GLN A 401 -9.52 -41.50 -3.53
CA GLN A 401 -8.57 -40.77 -2.70
C GLN A 401 -7.15 -41.38 -2.71
N ASN A 402 -7.04 -42.71 -2.80
CA ASN A 402 -5.75 -43.42 -2.82
C ASN A 402 -4.94 -43.17 -4.10
N ARG A 403 -5.55 -42.54 -5.11
CA ARG A 403 -4.88 -42.12 -6.35
C ARG A 403 -4.36 -40.69 -6.29
N ILE A 404 -4.58 -39.97 -5.19
CA ILE A 404 -4.31 -38.53 -5.10
C ILE A 404 -3.43 -38.22 -3.88
N GLU A 405 -2.20 -37.84 -4.16
CA GLU A 405 -1.32 -37.16 -3.20
C GLU A 405 -1.47 -35.63 -3.34
N ALA A 406 -1.39 -34.87 -2.25
CA ALA A 406 -1.51 -33.41 -2.29
C ALA A 406 -0.39 -32.77 -1.49
N VAL A 407 0.46 -31.98 -2.15
CA VAL A 407 1.66 -31.37 -1.55
C VAL A 407 1.76 -29.89 -1.90
N GLY A 408 1.75 -29.03 -0.88
CA GLY A 408 2.02 -27.61 -1.02
C GLY A 408 3.52 -27.34 -0.92
N TYR A 409 4.13 -26.79 -1.96
CA TYR A 409 5.56 -26.46 -2.00
C TYR A 409 5.86 -25.01 -1.55
N GLY A 410 4.86 -24.15 -1.38
CA GLY A 410 5.07 -22.72 -1.21
C GLY A 410 5.88 -22.15 -2.37
N GLU A 411 6.84 -21.29 -2.06
CA GLU A 411 7.73 -20.65 -3.04
C GLU A 411 8.96 -21.50 -3.41
N THR A 412 9.13 -22.68 -2.81
CA THR A 412 10.39 -23.47 -2.88
C THR A 412 10.64 -24.17 -4.22
N LYS A 413 9.66 -24.13 -5.13
CA LYS A 413 9.71 -24.74 -6.47
C LYS A 413 9.18 -23.76 -7.54
N PRO A 414 9.89 -22.65 -7.78
CA PRO A 414 9.49 -21.68 -8.80
C PRO A 414 9.70 -22.26 -10.20
N LEU A 415 8.75 -22.03 -11.10
CA LEU A 415 8.86 -22.41 -12.52
C LEU A 415 9.67 -21.37 -13.29
N PHE A 416 9.50 -20.12 -12.88
CA PHE A 416 10.20 -18.95 -13.40
C PHE A 416 10.79 -18.17 -12.23
N SER A 417 11.81 -17.36 -12.47
CA SER A 417 12.36 -16.53 -11.40
C SER A 417 11.27 -15.61 -10.81
N ASN A 418 11.26 -15.39 -9.49
CA ASN A 418 10.27 -14.53 -8.83
C ASN A 418 10.55 -13.03 -9.03
N ASP A 419 11.24 -12.66 -10.12
CA ASP A 419 11.80 -11.32 -10.30
C ASP A 419 10.82 -10.35 -10.96
N ASN A 420 9.67 -10.83 -11.43
CA ASN A 420 8.65 -10.00 -12.05
C ASN A 420 7.24 -10.56 -11.84
N THR A 421 6.24 -9.68 -11.92
CA THR A 421 4.84 -9.99 -11.63
C THR A 421 4.23 -11.06 -12.55
N PHE A 422 4.67 -11.14 -13.80
CA PHE A 422 4.24 -12.18 -14.75
C PHE A 422 4.76 -13.56 -14.34
N ASN A 423 6.05 -13.68 -14.06
CA ASN A 423 6.66 -14.92 -13.56
C ASN A 423 6.10 -15.30 -12.20
N LYS A 424 5.88 -14.35 -11.29
CA LYS A 424 5.20 -14.57 -10.01
C LYS A 424 3.79 -15.11 -10.23
N GLN A 425 3.04 -14.55 -11.19
CA GLN A 425 1.73 -15.09 -11.56
C GLN A 425 1.81 -16.51 -12.09
N LYS A 426 2.84 -16.83 -12.88
CA LYS A 426 3.10 -18.20 -13.34
C LYS A 426 3.54 -19.12 -12.19
N ASN A 427 4.21 -18.60 -11.16
CA ASN A 427 4.60 -19.37 -9.98
C ASN A 427 3.42 -19.65 -9.04
N ARG A 428 2.38 -18.80 -9.02
CA ARG A 428 1.10 -19.04 -8.34
C ARG A 428 0.23 -20.04 -9.12
N ARG A 429 0.61 -21.31 -9.11
CA ARG A 429 -0.02 -22.38 -9.91
C ARG A 429 -0.29 -23.65 -9.12
N VAL A 430 -1.07 -24.55 -9.73
CA VAL A 430 -1.28 -25.93 -9.31
C VAL A 430 -0.89 -26.85 -10.46
N GLU A 431 -0.07 -27.85 -10.20
CA GLU A 431 0.37 -28.87 -11.16
C GLU A 431 -0.22 -30.24 -10.81
N PHE A 432 -0.39 -31.09 -11.82
CA PHE A 432 -0.80 -32.48 -11.67
C PHE A 432 0.29 -33.37 -12.25
N ILE A 433 0.94 -34.16 -11.40
CA ILE A 433 2.11 -34.96 -11.76
C ILE A 433 1.75 -36.43 -11.60
N ILE A 434 1.94 -37.25 -12.63
CA ILE A 434 1.77 -38.69 -12.53
C ILE A 434 2.92 -39.26 -11.67
N ILE A 435 2.56 -39.97 -10.60
CA ILE A 435 3.51 -40.58 -9.66
C ILE A 435 3.44 -42.11 -9.65
N GLY A 436 2.53 -42.69 -10.44
CA GLY A 436 2.40 -44.13 -10.62
C GLY A 436 1.27 -44.47 -11.59
N GLU A 437 1.31 -45.69 -12.13
CA GLU A 437 0.32 -46.22 -13.07
C GLU A 437 -0.03 -47.68 -12.80
#